data_AF-A0A972UVS3-F1
#
_entry.id   AF-A0A972UVS3-F1
#
_cell.length_a   1.000
_cell.length_b   1.000
_cell.length_c   1.000
_cell.angle_alpha   90.00
_cell.angle_beta   90.00
_cell.angle_gamma   90.00
#
_symmetry.space_group_name_H-M   'P 1'
#
loop_
_entity.id
_entity.type
_entity.pdbx_description
1 polymer ?
#
loop_
_entity_poly.entity_id
_entity_poly.type
_entity_poly.pdbx_seq_one_letter_code
_entity_poly.pdbx_strand_id
1 'polypeptide(L)'
;MKKKITADLVKKAQKLWGEGVVKIGEAWTNKDDFTLEAKKFIDKYYGYNEGDVLFKPTLASVEQFRDTVEKALLYFVPVAQLTACC
;
A
#
# COMPACT_ATOMS: atom_id res chain seq x y z
N MET A 1 15.53 12.42 21.12
CA MET A 1 14.38 12.02 21.97
C MET A 1 13.43 11.16 21.15
N LYS A 2 13.14 9.92 21.57
CA LYS A 2 12.10 9.10 20.91
C LYS A 2 10.72 9.63 21.34
N LYS A 3 9.91 10.04 20.37
CA LYS A 3 8.50 10.39 20.61
C LYS A 3 7.78 9.16 21.17
N LYS A 4 7.11 9.30 22.31
CA LYS A 4 6.32 8.20 22.90
C LYS A 4 5.14 7.91 21.97
N ILE A 5 4.97 6.65 21.59
CA ILE A 5 3.78 6.20 20.84
C ILE A 5 2.57 6.20 21.80
N THR A 6 1.49 6.83 21.39
CA THR A 6 0.22 6.92 22.15
C THR A 6 -0.90 6.22 21.40
N ALA A 7 -1.98 5.87 22.10
CA ALA A 7 -3.16 5.27 21.47
C ALA A 7 -3.75 6.15 20.36
N ASP A 8 -3.73 7.48 20.53
CA ASP A 8 -4.25 8.41 19.52
C ASP A 8 -3.37 8.46 18.27
N LEU A 9 -2.05 8.34 18.42
CA LEU A 9 -1.15 8.22 17.27
C LEU A 9 -1.41 6.93 16.49
N VAL A 10 -1.66 5.82 17.18
CA VAL A 10 -2.01 4.53 16.54
C VAL A 10 -3.35 4.65 15.81
N LYS A 11 -4.40 5.17 16.45
CA LYS A 11 -5.72 5.39 15.82
C LYS A 11 -5.63 6.29 14.60
N LYS A 12 -4.84 7.37 14.69
CA LYS A 12 -4.60 8.28 13.57
C LYS A 12 -3.89 7.58 12.42
N ALA A 13 -2.87 6.78 12.69
CA ALA A 13 -2.16 6.01 11.66
C ALA A 13 -3.09 4.99 10.97
N GLN A 14 -3.91 4.26 11.74
CA GLN A 14 -4.90 3.32 11.21
C GLN A 14 -5.95 4.02 10.32
N LYS A 15 -6.48 5.17 10.77
CA LYS A 15 -7.42 5.98 9.98
C LYS A 15 -6.80 6.43 8.66
N LEU A 16 -5.59 6.99 8.71
CA LEU A 16 -4.87 7.49 7.53
C LEU A 16 -4.51 6.36 6.55
N TRP A 17 -4.18 5.17 7.05
CA TRP A 17 -3.95 4.00 6.23
C TRP A 17 -5.25 3.56 5.54
N GLY A 18 -6.35 3.45 6.28
CA GLY A 18 -7.67 3.07 5.73
C GLY A 18 -8.18 4.06 4.69
N GLU A 19 -8.06 5.37 4.96
CA GLU A 19 -8.41 6.43 4.01
C GLU A 19 -7.59 6.34 2.72
N GLY A 20 -6.30 6.00 2.80
CA GLY A 20 -5.48 5.81 1.61
C GLY A 20 -5.92 4.62 0.76
N VAL A 21 -6.34 3.52 1.38
CA VAL A 21 -6.92 2.37 0.64
C VAL A 21 -8.23 2.76 -0.05
N VAL A 22 -9.12 3.48 0.66
CA VAL A 22 -10.37 4.00 0.08
C VAL A 22 -10.07 4.91 -1.12
N LYS A 23 -9.10 5.80 -1.00
CA LYS A 23 -8.71 6.73 -2.07
C LYS A 23 -8.22 6.02 -3.34
N ILE A 24 -7.48 4.91 -3.20
CA ILE A 24 -7.10 4.08 -4.35
C ILE A 24 -8.35 3.52 -5.04
N GLY A 25 -9.32 3.04 -4.27
CA GLY A 25 -10.60 2.53 -4.79
C GLY A 25 -11.49 3.61 -5.43
N GLU A 26 -11.49 4.83 -4.88
CA GLU A 26 -12.16 5.99 -5.48
C GLU A 26 -11.53 6.35 -6.83
N ALA A 27 -10.19 6.42 -6.91
CA ALA A 27 -9.48 6.68 -8.15
C ALA A 27 -9.82 5.63 -9.23
N TRP A 28 -9.90 4.35 -8.85
CA TRP A 28 -10.35 3.28 -9.76
C TRP A 28 -11.78 3.53 -10.25
N THR A 29 -12.69 3.85 -9.33
CA THR A 29 -14.11 4.08 -9.64
C THR A 29 -14.31 5.28 -10.58
N ASN A 30 -13.53 6.34 -10.38
CA ASN A 30 -13.59 7.56 -11.17
C ASN A 30 -12.83 7.48 -12.50
N LYS A 31 -12.15 6.35 -12.79
CA LYS A 31 -11.24 6.18 -13.94
C LYS A 31 -10.04 7.14 -13.91
N ASP A 32 -9.61 7.53 -12.73
CA ASP A 32 -8.36 8.26 -12.50
C ASP A 32 -7.16 7.30 -12.48
N ASP A 33 -5.94 7.85 -12.34
CA ASP A 33 -4.71 7.05 -12.20
C ASP A 33 -4.57 6.45 -10.79
N PHE A 34 -5.33 5.39 -10.53
CA PHE A 34 -5.29 4.63 -9.29
C PHE A 34 -3.96 3.87 -9.09
N THR A 35 -3.19 3.62 -10.16
CA THR A 35 -1.85 3.01 -10.06
C THR A 35 -0.87 4.01 -9.45
N LEU A 36 -0.91 5.28 -9.89
CA LEU A 36 -0.12 6.35 -9.29
C LEU A 36 -0.54 6.60 -7.83
N GLU A 37 -1.83 6.55 -7.51
CA GLU A 37 -2.29 6.70 -6.13
C GLU A 37 -1.80 5.55 -5.23
N ALA A 38 -1.81 4.31 -5.73
CA ALA A 38 -1.27 3.16 -5.01
C ALA A 38 0.26 3.27 -4.80
N LYS A 39 1.01 3.76 -5.79
CA LYS A 39 2.46 4.03 -5.65
C LYS A 39 2.73 5.06 -4.56
N LYS A 40 2.04 6.20 -4.59
CA LYS A 40 2.14 7.24 -3.54
C LYS A 40 1.78 6.71 -2.16
N PHE A 41 0.76 5.84 -2.08
CA PHE A 41 0.37 5.19 -0.84
C PHE A 41 1.48 4.27 -0.31
N ILE A 42 2.08 3.45 -1.19
CA ILE A 42 3.18 2.55 -0.83
C ILE A 42 4.39 3.37 -0.35
N ASP A 43 4.84 4.36 -1.11
CA ASP A 43 5.99 5.20 -0.77
C ASP A 43 5.81 5.92 0.57
N LYS A 44 4.57 6.27 0.91
CA LYS A 44 4.26 7.00 2.16
C LYS A 44 4.22 6.10 3.38
N TYR A 45 3.71 4.87 3.26
CA TYR A 45 3.41 4.02 4.41
C TYR A 45 4.31 2.78 4.54
N TYR A 46 5.11 2.48 3.52
CA TYR A 46 6.03 1.34 3.52
C TYR A 46 7.45 1.83 3.26
N GLY A 47 8.30 1.67 4.26
CA GLY A 47 9.70 2.13 4.24
C GLY A 47 10.63 1.25 3.40
N TYR A 48 10.28 0.95 2.15
CA TYR A 48 11.16 0.17 1.25
C TYR A 48 12.52 0.84 1.00
N ASN A 49 12.58 2.17 1.15
CA ASN A 49 13.83 2.95 1.09
C ASN A 49 14.56 3.03 2.44
N GLU A 50 13.95 2.55 3.52
CA GLU A 50 14.48 2.62 4.90
C GLU A 50 14.98 1.25 5.40
N GLY A 51 14.59 0.15 4.74
CA GLY A 51 15.04 -1.21 5.06
C GLY A 51 14.08 -2.27 4.53
N ASP A 52 14.27 -3.49 5.01
CA ASP A 52 13.43 -4.63 4.61
C ASP A 52 11.98 -4.47 5.10
N VAL A 53 11.03 -4.74 4.22
CA VAL A 53 9.61 -4.68 4.52
C VAL A 53 9.00 -6.08 4.39
N LEU A 54 8.32 -6.52 5.46
CA LEU A 54 7.63 -7.82 5.53
C LEU A 54 6.12 -7.65 5.46
N PHE A 55 5.64 -7.02 4.39
CA PHE A 55 4.20 -6.86 4.18
C PHE A 55 3.57 -8.20 3.77
N LYS A 56 2.68 -8.75 4.61
CA LYS A 56 1.96 -10.00 4.35
C LYS A 56 0.47 -9.73 4.08
N PRO A 57 -0.01 -9.90 2.83
CA PRO A 57 -1.43 -9.93 2.53
C PRO A 57 -2.17 -11.05 3.27
N THR A 58 -3.43 -10.79 3.65
CA THR A 58 -4.25 -11.72 4.44
C THR A 58 -4.39 -13.11 3.82
N LEU A 59 -4.46 -13.20 2.47
CA LEU A 59 -4.69 -14.45 1.75
C LEU A 59 -3.44 -15.02 1.05
N ALA A 60 -2.25 -14.47 1.32
CA ALA A 60 -1.00 -14.93 0.70
C ALA A 60 -0.43 -16.17 1.41
N SER A 61 -0.52 -17.34 0.76
CA SER A 61 -0.07 -18.65 1.28
C SER A 61 1.25 -19.15 0.68
N VAL A 62 1.48 -18.97 -0.62
CA VAL A 62 2.68 -19.45 -1.35
C VAL A 62 3.83 -18.46 -1.19
N GLU A 63 3.74 -17.32 -1.87
CA GLU A 63 4.66 -16.20 -1.64
C GLU A 63 4.01 -15.29 -0.59
N GLN A 64 4.51 -15.33 0.64
CA GLN A 64 3.83 -14.71 1.78
C GLN A 64 4.09 -13.21 1.90
N PHE A 65 5.31 -12.78 1.59
CA PHE A 65 5.74 -11.41 1.75
C PHE A 65 5.74 -10.66 0.42
N ARG A 66 5.54 -9.36 0.51
CA ARG A 66 5.81 -8.39 -0.54
C ARG A 66 7.01 -7.60 -0.06
N ASP A 67 8.18 -8.09 -0.44
CA ASP A 67 9.51 -7.57 -0.06
C ASP A 67 10.00 -6.47 -1.01
N THR A 68 9.26 -6.21 -2.09
CA THR A 68 9.54 -5.17 -3.08
C THR A 68 8.32 -4.29 -3.32
N VAL A 69 8.56 -3.06 -3.77
CA VAL A 69 7.51 -2.08 -4.12
C VAL A 69 6.60 -2.67 -5.20
N GLU A 70 7.16 -3.35 -6.19
CA GLU A 70 6.45 -3.96 -7.30
C GLU A 70 5.48 -5.05 -6.80
N LYS A 71 5.96 -5.93 -5.92
CA LYS A 71 5.11 -6.96 -5.31
C LYS A 71 4.02 -6.34 -4.44
N ALA A 72 4.33 -5.28 -3.69
CA ALA A 72 3.34 -4.57 -2.89
C ALA A 72 2.25 -3.94 -3.77
N LEU A 73 2.64 -3.38 -4.92
CA LEU A 73 1.72 -2.78 -5.87
C LEU A 73 0.69 -3.79 -6.38
N LEU A 74 1.10 -5.04 -6.64
CA LEU A 74 0.19 -6.13 -7.05
C LEU A 74 -0.90 -6.46 -6.04
N TYR A 75 -0.74 -6.06 -4.77
CA TYR A 75 -1.80 -6.21 -3.77
C TYR A 75 -2.89 -5.14 -3.90
N PHE A 76 -2.53 -3.92 -4.31
CA PHE A 76 -3.45 -2.78 -4.40
C PHE A 76 -4.02 -2.58 -5.81
N VAL A 77 -3.34 -3.09 -6.84
CA VAL A 77 -3.65 -2.88 -8.26
C VAL A 77 -3.93 -4.23 -8.92
N PRO A 78 -5.07 -4.43 -9.60
CA PRO A 78 -5.36 -5.67 -10.31
C PRO A 78 -4.36 -5.94 -11.45
N VAL A 79 -3.89 -7.19 -11.53
CA VAL A 79 -2.89 -7.64 -12.52
C VAL A 79 -3.34 -7.44 -13.97
N ALA A 80 -4.66 -7.48 -14.23
CA ALA A 80 -5.24 -7.34 -15.57
C ALA A 80 -4.89 -6.02 -16.30
N GLN A 81 -4.44 -4.98 -15.57
CA GLN A 81 -4.04 -3.70 -16.18
C GLN A 81 -2.52 -3.46 -16.20
N LEU A 82 -1.71 -4.26 -15.50
CA LEU A 82 -0.24 -4.18 -15.60
C LEU A 82 0.28 -4.84 -16.88
N THR A 83 -0.50 -5.74 -17.48
CA THR A 83 -0.20 -6.40 -18.76
C THR A 83 -0.72 -5.65 -19.98
N ALA A 84 -1.43 -4.52 -19.83
CA ALA A 84 -1.97 -3.74 -20.95
C ALA A 84 -0.92 -2.78 -21.59
N CYS A 85 0.33 -2.81 -21.12
CA CYS A 85 1.47 -2.11 -21.71
C CYS A 85 2.44 -3.03 -22.48
N CYS A 86 2.06 -4.30 -22.72
CA CYS A 86 2.80 -5.23 -23.57
C CYS A 86 2.01 -5.57 -24.84
#